data_AF-A0A963BP67-F1
#
_entry.id   AF-A0A963BP67-F1
#
_cell.length_a   1.000
_cell.length_b   1.000
_cell.length_c   1.000
_cell.angle_alpha   90.00
_cell.angle_beta   90.00
_cell.angle_gamma   90.00
#
_symmetry.space_group_name_H-M   'P 1'
#
loop_
_entity.id
_entity.type
_entity.pdbx_description
1 polymer ?
#
loop_
_entity_poly.entity_id
_entity_poly.type
_entity_poly.pdbx_seq_one_letter_code
_entity_poly.pdbx_strand_id
1 'polypeptide(L)'
;MTTPEATDTRALYARFPHLIRIELLWGSLECRQFLSGLLTDDRGDHRTGFPAEHAKTIFALLMEHDAAFPEFDASQAQSPWHDGFQRSAMR
;
A
#
# COMPACT_ATOMS: atom_id res chain seq x y z
N MET A 1 -23.03 -2.37 -5.04
CA MET A 1 -21.74 -2.77 -4.45
C MET A 1 -20.67 -2.37 -5.44
N THR A 2 -20.05 -1.22 -5.25
CA THR A 2 -18.94 -0.76 -6.09
C THR A 2 -17.72 -1.53 -5.61
N THR A 3 -17.28 -2.55 -6.33
CA THR A 3 -15.94 -3.12 -6.13
C THR A 3 -14.95 -1.97 -6.28
N PRO A 4 -14.07 -1.68 -5.31
CA PRO A 4 -12.97 -0.76 -5.56
C PRO A 4 -12.20 -1.32 -6.76
N GLU A 5 -12.06 -0.53 -7.82
CA GLU A 5 -11.25 -0.91 -8.96
C GLU A 5 -9.84 -1.22 -8.45
N ALA A 6 -9.32 -2.39 -8.78
CA ALA A 6 -7.95 -2.77 -8.45
C ALA A 6 -6.99 -1.71 -9.02
N THR A 7 -5.98 -1.33 -8.24
CA THR A 7 -5.02 -0.31 -8.65
C THR A 7 -4.34 -0.68 -9.97
N ASP A 8 -4.33 0.23 -10.96
CA ASP A 8 -3.65 -0.02 -12.24
C ASP A 8 -2.11 0.04 -12.09
N THR A 9 -1.46 -1.11 -12.23
CA THR A 9 -0.02 -1.29 -12.06
C THR A 9 0.77 -1.32 -13.38
N ARG A 10 0.11 -1.24 -14.55
CA ARG A 10 0.77 -1.46 -15.86
C ARG A 10 1.93 -0.50 -16.10
N ALA A 11 1.73 0.78 -15.86
CA ALA A 11 2.76 1.80 -16.04
C ALA A 11 3.90 1.65 -15.02
N LEU A 12 3.58 1.24 -13.78
CA LEU A 12 4.55 0.99 -12.73
C LEU A 12 5.48 -0.17 -13.13
N TYR A 13 4.92 -1.30 -13.57
CA TYR A 13 5.69 -2.50 -13.92
C TYR A 13 6.45 -2.34 -15.24
N ALA A 14 5.90 -1.61 -16.21
CA ALA A 14 6.64 -1.27 -17.42
C ALA A 14 7.91 -0.46 -17.12
N ARG A 15 7.82 0.46 -16.14
CA ARG A 15 8.96 1.31 -15.74
C ARG A 15 9.92 0.62 -14.78
N PHE A 16 9.39 -0.20 -13.88
CA PHE A 16 10.13 -0.90 -12.83
C PHE A 16 9.77 -2.39 -12.81
N PRO A 17 10.29 -3.20 -13.76
CA PRO A 17 9.89 -4.61 -13.89
C PRO A 17 10.15 -5.47 -12.64
N HIS A 18 11.13 -5.10 -11.82
CA HIS A 18 11.41 -5.79 -10.56
C HIS A 18 10.29 -5.65 -9.53
N LEU A 19 9.38 -4.68 -9.68
CA LEU A 19 8.22 -4.50 -8.81
C LEU A 19 7.09 -5.50 -9.09
N ILE A 20 7.16 -6.29 -10.17
CA ILE A 20 6.22 -7.39 -10.44
C ILE A 20 6.21 -8.40 -9.27
N ARG A 21 7.27 -8.46 -8.46
CA ARG A 21 7.31 -9.28 -7.23
C ARG A 21 6.18 -8.96 -6.24
N ILE A 22 5.54 -7.79 -6.33
CA ILE A 22 4.38 -7.44 -5.51
C ILE A 22 3.26 -8.48 -5.70
N GLU A 23 3.04 -8.93 -6.93
CA GLU A 23 2.03 -9.97 -7.25
C GLU A 23 2.34 -11.30 -6.57
N LEU A 24 3.62 -11.65 -6.41
CA LEU A 24 4.05 -12.89 -5.77
C LEU A 24 3.95 -12.82 -4.24
N LEU A 25 4.10 -11.63 -3.69
CA LEU A 25 4.09 -11.40 -2.24
C LEU A 25 2.69 -11.06 -1.73
N TRP A 26 1.74 -10.72 -2.60
CA TRP A 26 0.44 -10.18 -2.24
C TRP A 26 -0.28 -11.02 -1.17
N GLY A 27 -0.85 -10.35 -0.16
CA GLY A 27 -1.49 -11.03 0.97
C GLY A 27 -0.52 -11.59 2.01
N SER A 28 0.69 -11.02 2.09
CA SER A 28 1.67 -11.36 3.13
C SER A 28 2.21 -10.13 3.83
N LEU A 29 2.69 -10.32 5.05
CA LEU A 29 3.43 -9.29 5.79
C LEU A 29 4.63 -8.77 4.99
N GLU A 30 5.30 -9.64 4.20
CA GLU A 30 6.43 -9.23 3.34
C GLU A 30 5.99 -8.22 2.27
N CYS A 31 4.81 -8.39 1.68
CA CYS A 31 4.27 -7.44 0.70
C CYS A 31 4.05 -6.06 1.33
N ARG A 32 3.41 -6.02 2.49
CA ARG A 32 3.16 -4.77 3.24
C ARG A 32 4.46 -4.05 3.57
N GLN A 33 5.46 -4.79 4.08
CA GLN A 33 6.78 -4.25 4.38
C GLN A 33 7.51 -3.76 3.13
N PHE A 34 7.40 -4.50 2.02
CA PHE A 34 8.00 -4.12 0.75
C PHE A 34 7.40 -2.83 0.21
N LEU A 35 6.06 -2.70 0.14
CA LEU A 35 5.36 -1.50 -0.32
C LEU A 35 5.66 -0.29 0.55
N SER A 36 5.59 -0.44 1.88
CA SER A 36 5.98 0.63 2.82
C SER A 36 7.43 1.04 2.62
N GLY A 37 8.32 0.05 2.44
CA GLY A 37 9.73 0.27 2.18
C GLY A 37 9.94 1.16 0.95
N LEU A 38 9.28 0.85 -0.17
CA LEU A 38 9.38 1.63 -1.41
C LEU A 38 9.01 3.11 -1.26
N LEU A 39 8.06 3.42 -0.37
CA LEU A 39 7.63 4.80 -0.09
C LEU A 39 8.59 5.55 0.83
N THR A 40 9.29 4.83 1.71
CA THR A 40 10.22 5.40 2.70
C THR A 40 11.68 5.31 2.31
N ASP A 41 12.03 4.59 1.24
CA ASP A 41 13.41 4.34 0.80
C ASP A 41 14.01 5.59 0.14
N ASP A 42 14.35 6.59 0.96
CA ASP A 42 15.24 7.69 0.60
C ASP A 42 16.69 7.29 0.93
N ARG A 43 17.21 6.28 0.21
CA ARG A 43 18.63 5.89 0.36
C ARG A 43 19.51 6.88 -0.37
N GLY A 44 19.82 7.96 0.34
CA GLY A 44 21.14 8.58 0.41
C GLY A 44 21.86 8.82 -0.91
N ASP A 45 21.89 10.09 -1.27
CA ASP A 45 22.89 10.79 -2.09
C ASP A 45 22.56 11.04 -3.57
N HIS A 46 21.98 10.10 -4.35
CA HIS A 46 21.82 10.38 -5.80
C HIS A 46 20.61 9.74 -6.51
N ARG A 47 19.69 9.08 -5.79
CA ARG A 47 18.47 8.53 -6.39
C ARG A 47 17.30 9.45 -6.11
N THR A 48 16.93 10.26 -7.10
CA THR A 48 15.63 10.92 -7.12
C THR A 48 14.57 9.82 -6.90
N GLY A 49 13.75 9.96 -5.86
CA GLY A 49 12.72 8.97 -5.53
C GLY A 49 11.75 8.68 -6.68
N PHE A 50 10.68 7.92 -6.43
CA PHE A 50 9.70 7.64 -7.47
C PHE A 50 9.10 8.95 -8.03
N PRO A 51 8.92 9.05 -9.36
CA PRO A 51 8.05 10.08 -9.93
C PRO A 51 6.69 10.05 -9.25
N ALA A 52 6.07 11.22 -9.06
CA ALA A 52 4.85 11.36 -8.25
C ALA A 52 3.74 10.38 -8.64
N GLU A 53 3.54 10.12 -9.93
CA GLU A 53 2.55 9.17 -10.41
C GLU A 53 2.82 7.73 -9.94
N HIS A 54 4.08 7.29 -9.96
CA HIS A 54 4.44 5.94 -9.49
C HIS A 54 4.39 5.84 -7.96
N ALA A 55 4.76 6.91 -7.24
CA ALA A 55 4.61 6.96 -5.79
C ALA A 55 3.13 6.85 -5.38
N LYS A 56 2.21 7.51 -6.09
CA LYS A 56 0.76 7.38 -5.90
C LYS A 56 0.28 5.95 -6.14
N THR A 57 0.75 5.28 -7.21
CA THR A 57 0.40 3.88 -7.47
C THR A 57 0.86 2.96 -6.34
N ILE A 58 2.09 3.12 -5.85
CA ILE A 58 2.62 2.32 -4.74
C ILE A 58 1.83 2.58 -3.46
N PHE A 59 1.46 3.84 -3.19
CA PHE A 59 0.63 4.19 -2.05
C PHE A 59 -0.79 3.60 -2.15
N ALA A 60 -1.41 3.64 -3.33
CA ALA A 60 -2.71 3.02 -3.56
C ALA A 60 -2.65 1.50 -3.34
N LEU A 61 -1.61 0.82 -3.83
CA LEU A 61 -1.37 -0.60 -3.56
C LEU A 61 -1.21 -0.90 -2.07
N LEU A 62 -0.52 -0.05 -1.31
CA LEU A 62 -0.39 -0.22 0.14
C LEU A 62 -1.76 -0.12 0.83
N MET A 63 -2.57 0.88 0.48
CA MET A 63 -3.92 1.03 1.03
C MET A 63 -4.85 -0.12 0.65
N GLU A 64 -4.75 -0.60 -0.60
CA GLU A 64 -5.51 -1.76 -1.07
C GLU A 64 -5.09 -3.03 -0.31
N HIS A 65 -3.79 -3.22 -0.09
CA HIS A 65 -3.27 -4.32 0.72
C HIS A 65 -3.76 -4.26 2.16
N ASP A 66 -3.64 -3.10 2.83
CA ASP A 66 -4.04 -2.94 4.22
C ASP A 66 -5.57 -3.08 4.41
N ALA A 67 -6.36 -2.70 3.41
CA ALA A 67 -7.81 -2.94 3.40
C ALA A 67 -8.17 -4.43 3.22
N ALA A 68 -7.40 -5.18 2.42
CA ALA A 68 -7.62 -6.60 2.17
C ALA A 68 -7.06 -7.51 3.27
N PHE A 69 -5.97 -7.10 3.92
CA PHE A 69 -5.22 -7.87 4.92
C PHE A 69 -4.89 -7.01 6.16
N PRO A 70 -5.92 -6.57 6.91
CA PRO A 70 -5.75 -5.66 8.05
C PRO A 70 -4.85 -6.23 9.15
N GLU A 71 -4.69 -7.55 9.23
CA GLU A 71 -3.79 -8.22 10.17
C GLU A 71 -2.31 -7.88 9.97
N PHE A 72 -1.92 -7.41 8.78
CA PHE A 72 -0.56 -7.02 8.47
C PHE A 72 -0.30 -5.52 8.60
N ASP A 73 -1.33 -4.72 8.89
CA ASP A 73 -1.14 -3.30 9.14
C ASP A 73 -0.70 -3.05 10.60
N ALA A 74 0.58 -2.71 10.76
CA ALA A 74 1.15 -2.36 12.06
C ALA A 74 0.51 -1.12 12.72
N SER A 75 -0.22 -0.29 11.95
CA SER A 75 -0.96 0.86 12.48
C SER A 75 -2.20 0.42 13.28
N GLN A 76 -2.80 -0.73 12.96
CA GLN A 76 -3.91 -1.33 13.69
C GLN A 76 -3.49 -1.83 15.08
N ALA A 77 -2.25 -2.31 15.23
CA ALA A 77 -1.76 -2.88 16.48
C ALA A 77 -1.61 -1.83 17.62
N GLN A 78 -1.64 -0.53 17.29
CA GLN A 78 -1.31 0.54 18.23
C GLN A 78 -2.25 1.75 18.14
N SER A 79 -3.36 1.70 17.41
CA SER A 79 -4.24 2.86 17.23
C SER A 79 -5.48 2.80 18.15
N PRO A 80 -5.57 3.64 19.20
CA PRO A 80 -6.77 3.79 20.03
C PRO A 80 -7.95 4.44 19.29
N TRP A 81 -7.77 4.79 18.01
CA TRP A 81 -8.75 5.47 17.17
C TRP A 81 -9.45 4.53 16.18
N HIS A 82 -9.09 3.23 16.16
CA HIS A 82 -9.75 2.25 15.31
C HIS A 82 -11.06 1.67 15.89
N ASP A 83 -11.42 2.02 17.14
CA ASP A 83 -12.72 1.73 17.77
C ASP A 83 -13.83 2.74 17.39
N GLY A 84 -13.48 3.85 16.71
CA GLY A 84 -14.37 5.01 16.57
C GLY A 84 -15.30 5.03 15.34
N PHE A 85 -15.09 4.19 14.33
CA PHE A 85 -15.79 4.33 13.03
C PHE A 85 -17.05 3.45 12.85
N GLN A 86 -17.49 2.72 13.89
CA GLN A 86 -18.72 1.91 13.85
C GLN A 86 -19.90 2.48 14.68
N ARG A 87 -19.90 3.75 15.08
CA ARG A 87 -21.07 4.37 15.73
C ARG A 87 -21.42 5.74 15.13
N SER A 88 -21.85 5.75 13.87
CA SER A 88 -22.68 6.82 13.32
C SER A 88 -23.60 6.29 12.23
N ALA A 89 -24.40 5.28 12.58
CA ALA A 89 -25.57 4.89 11.83
C ALA A 89 -26.59 4.23 12.77
N MET A 90 -27.06 4.97 13.77
CA MET A 90 -28.43 4.85 14.31
C MET A 90 -28.64 5.94 15.35
N ARG A 91 -29.61 6.80 15.03
CA ARG A 91 -30.40 7.72 15.85
C ARG A 91 -30.19 7.68 17.36
#